data_AF-A0A3S1SFT1-F1
#
_entry.id   AF-A0A3S1SFT1-F1
#
_cell.length_a   1.000
_cell.length_b   1.000
_cell.length_c   1.000
_cell.angle_alpha   90.00
_cell.angle_beta   90.00
_cell.angle_gamma   90.00
#
_symmetry.space_group_name_H-M   'P 1'
#
loop_
_entity.id
_entity.type
_entity.pdbx_description
1 polymer ?
#
loop_
_entity_poly.entity_id
_entity_poly.type
_entity_poly.pdbx_seq_one_letter_code
_entity_poly.pdbx_strand_id
1 'polypeptide(L)'
;GARGGSLSEPIQVLVEAMFGESRYEEAAWLRGLYLTSATQEGAPIDRLTAALSSSFGLPPRRAMAAARVEKRSFFLRNLLTEVIFKEAGLGTFDPLAQRRRAWIWRGAAAACALAALLAGGLFTWSYLDNRNAITEQAGQFEALQQPLTDVAAMPAAVEQPTMDGALAAMDAVAAARTAPPDAVHNLLGPTASAELVRAQTDTYDHALRNVLEPHMVALLEATMWRQIRDPDFMLGALKTYRMMTGLSQMDTDFVQNWWVNSLPQFAPAPPFPTADAEEHQLAAIRRMAVDDSYIAPDKELVAEALKTVCTISLPERAYKQLLADPEVAAVKEWVPANFAGPNGAKVFARRSDKTLRVGVPGPYTYAGFHDAVLDRVEDVAGQAALDRAVFAGGCSENSETSVSALSEDILKLYYDDYIAQWDSFLRDMRLAPLTDLNVASENLKDLSSADSALKRLLTAVVQETDLTRSDDAAADDKSGGAAKTGSKLLSKLGKLGKVVKTGAKLLPRAGSADQVDMTGSLVAEHFKPLKGTIAQVDGQPPALDAAVVALTALSNVLQTVTANPDPQDAIKKQGGLAELTGAVARQAQILPSPINDWLGGIAGDTSGLSQKAVTNELNAIWRADI
;
A
#
# COMPACT_ATOMS: atom_id res chain seq x y z
N GLY A 1 59.92 8.06 103.62
CA GLY A 1 60.64 6.97 102.96
C GLY A 1 60.97 5.89 103.98
N ALA A 2 60.55 4.65 103.73
CA ALA A 2 61.02 3.40 104.38
C ALA A 2 60.30 2.13 103.81
N ARG A 3 59.96 2.07 102.51
CA ARG A 3 59.32 0.89 101.87
C ARG A 3 59.79 0.60 100.43
N GLY A 4 60.93 1.16 99.98
CA GLY A 4 61.45 0.93 98.63
C GLY A 4 62.29 -0.34 98.47
N GLY A 5 62.88 -0.86 99.55
CA GLY A 5 63.89 -1.93 99.47
C GLY A 5 63.38 -3.35 99.19
N SER A 6 62.06 -3.61 99.23
CA SER A 6 61.52 -4.98 99.07
C SER A 6 61.10 -5.33 97.63
N LEU A 7 61.10 -4.37 96.71
CA LEU A 7 60.65 -4.57 95.32
C LEU A 7 61.81 -4.56 94.31
N SER A 8 63.04 -4.25 94.74
CA SER A 8 64.19 -4.10 93.83
C SER A 8 64.57 -5.41 93.14
N GLU A 9 64.66 -6.51 93.90
CA GLU A 9 65.12 -7.80 93.40
C GLU A 9 64.16 -8.44 92.38
N PRO A 10 62.83 -8.48 92.59
CA PRO A 10 61.89 -8.98 91.58
C PRO A 10 61.86 -8.13 90.29
N ILE A 11 62.00 -6.81 90.43
CA ILE A 11 62.03 -5.88 89.27
C ILE A 11 63.29 -6.09 88.44
N GLN A 12 64.44 -6.31 89.09
CA GLN A 12 65.70 -6.52 88.39
C GLN A 12 65.66 -7.79 87.52
N VAL A 13 65.15 -8.89 88.07
CA VAL A 13 64.97 -10.15 87.32
C VAL A 13 64.05 -9.96 86.12
N LEU A 14 62.93 -9.23 86.29
CA LEU A 14 62.00 -8.94 85.19
C LEU A 14 62.65 -8.10 84.08
N VAL A 15 63.43 -7.09 84.45
CA VAL A 15 64.11 -6.21 83.50
C VAL A 15 65.18 -6.97 82.73
N GLU A 16 66.00 -7.78 83.40
CA GLU A 16 67.03 -8.60 82.76
C GLU A 16 66.40 -9.67 81.84
N ALA A 17 65.28 -10.28 82.23
CA ALA A 17 64.60 -11.28 81.41
C ALA A 17 63.95 -10.70 80.14
N MET A 18 63.41 -9.49 80.19
CA MET A 18 62.71 -8.88 79.03
C MET A 18 63.60 -8.00 78.15
N PHE A 19 64.66 -7.40 78.70
CA PHE A 19 65.50 -6.42 78.01
C PHE A 19 67.00 -6.77 78.02
N GLY A 20 67.36 -7.98 78.46
CA GLY A 20 68.73 -8.47 78.38
C GLY A 20 69.26 -8.57 76.94
N GLU A 21 70.58 -8.50 76.76
CA GLU A 21 71.20 -8.56 75.43
C GLU A 21 70.92 -9.91 74.74
N SER A 22 70.13 -9.88 73.66
CA SER A 22 69.95 -11.01 72.75
C SER A 22 70.85 -10.84 71.53
N ARG A 23 71.54 -11.90 71.12
CA ARG A 23 72.36 -11.89 69.89
C ARG A 23 71.53 -11.91 68.59
N TYR A 24 70.23 -12.17 68.67
CA TYR A 24 69.37 -12.41 67.50
C TYR A 24 68.28 -11.34 67.29
N GLU A 25 68.10 -10.42 68.24
CA GLU A 25 67.11 -9.34 68.16
C GLU A 25 67.74 -8.03 68.67
N GLU A 26 67.35 -6.89 68.11
CA GLU A 26 67.72 -5.59 68.67
C GLU A 26 67.14 -5.46 70.08
N ALA A 27 68.01 -5.20 71.07
CA ALA A 27 67.60 -5.04 72.45
C ALA A 27 66.62 -3.86 72.57
N ALA A 28 65.41 -4.13 73.07
CA ALA A 28 64.41 -3.08 73.27
C ALA A 28 64.92 -2.05 74.29
N TRP A 29 64.78 -0.76 73.97
CA TRP A 29 65.27 0.30 74.84
C TRP A 29 64.32 0.51 76.02
N LEU A 30 64.71 0.03 77.20
CA LEU A 30 63.99 0.32 78.43
C LEU A 30 64.15 1.80 78.79
N ARG A 31 63.09 2.60 78.56
CA ARG A 31 63.08 4.05 78.87
C ARG A 31 62.99 4.36 80.36
N GLY A 32 62.35 3.46 81.12
CA GLY A 32 62.23 3.59 82.56
C GLY A 32 61.14 2.67 83.11
N LEU A 33 61.17 2.45 84.42
CA LEU A 33 60.12 1.74 85.15
C LEU A 33 59.28 2.74 85.92
N TYR A 34 57.97 2.79 85.63
CA TYR A 34 57.05 3.73 86.25
C TYR A 34 55.98 3.00 87.03
N LEU A 35 55.84 3.35 88.32
CA LEU A 35 54.80 2.82 89.18
C LEU A 35 53.59 3.75 89.11
N THR A 36 52.49 3.27 88.54
CA THR A 36 51.23 4.01 88.48
C THR A 36 50.16 3.34 89.31
N SER A 37 49.29 4.15 89.94
CA SER A 37 48.10 3.66 90.62
C SER A 37 46.86 4.31 90.02
N ALA A 38 46.01 3.50 89.39
CA ALA A 38 44.83 3.98 88.67
C ALA A 38 43.60 4.14 89.57
N THR A 39 43.36 3.19 90.49
CA THR A 39 42.21 3.20 91.40
C THR A 39 42.57 2.59 92.75
N GLN A 40 42.29 3.31 93.85
CA GLN A 40 42.37 2.75 95.19
C GLN A 40 41.02 2.10 95.53
N GLU A 41 41.03 0.81 95.83
CA GLU A 41 39.84 0.08 96.28
C GLU A 41 40.02 -0.39 97.73
N GLY A 42 39.05 -0.08 98.60
CA GLY A 42 38.99 -0.55 99.99
C GLY A 42 38.97 0.56 101.05
N ALA A 43 38.30 0.30 102.18
CA ALA A 43 38.38 1.15 103.36
C ALA A 43 39.77 0.99 104.01
N PRO A 44 40.41 2.06 104.51
CA PRO A 44 41.71 1.96 105.16
C PRO A 44 41.63 1.02 106.36
N ILE A 45 42.38 -0.09 106.31
CA ILE A 45 42.51 -1.03 107.43
C ILE A 45 43.52 -0.43 108.40
N ASP A 46 43.04 0.18 109.49
CA ASP A 46 43.91 0.63 110.58
C ASP A 46 44.36 -0.59 111.42
N ARG A 47 45.49 -1.16 111.02
CA ARG A 47 46.10 -2.31 111.71
C ARG A 47 46.65 -1.94 113.10
N LEU A 48 46.86 -0.65 113.38
CA LEU A 48 47.41 -0.17 114.65
C LEU A 48 46.34 -0.14 115.73
N THR A 49 45.16 0.40 115.43
CA THR A 49 44.02 0.32 116.37
C THR A 49 43.48 -1.11 116.52
N ALA A 50 43.51 -1.93 115.47
CA ALA A 50 43.15 -3.35 115.57
C ALA A 50 44.11 -4.14 116.50
N ALA A 51 45.42 -3.96 116.35
CA ALA A 51 46.42 -4.60 117.21
C ALA A 51 46.40 -4.07 118.65
N LEU A 52 46.16 -2.77 118.86
CA LEU A 52 46.02 -2.18 120.19
C LEU A 52 44.72 -2.66 120.89
N SER A 53 43.61 -2.79 120.15
CA SER A 53 42.36 -3.29 120.73
C SER A 53 42.48 -4.76 121.19
N SER A 54 43.29 -5.59 120.50
CA SER A 54 43.53 -6.98 120.89
C SER A 54 44.50 -7.11 122.07
N SER A 55 45.42 -6.16 122.25
CA SER A 55 46.33 -6.15 123.40
C SER A 55 45.72 -5.58 124.68
N PHE A 56 44.65 -4.78 124.58
CA PHE A 56 43.98 -4.13 125.73
C PHE A 56 42.59 -4.69 126.08
N GLY A 57 42.11 -5.75 125.40
CA GLY A 57 40.90 -6.50 125.81
C GLY A 57 39.56 -5.75 125.70
N LEU A 58 39.48 -4.70 124.88
CA LEU A 58 38.27 -3.89 124.72
C LEU A 58 37.29 -4.55 123.73
N PRO A 59 35.96 -4.47 123.94
CA PRO A 59 34.99 -4.99 122.98
C PRO A 59 35.08 -4.23 121.64
N PRO A 60 34.95 -4.92 120.49
CA PRO A 60 35.05 -4.29 119.18
C PRO A 60 33.92 -3.26 118.99
N ARG A 61 34.31 -1.99 118.82
CA ARG A 61 33.37 -0.91 118.50
C ARG A 61 32.85 -1.13 117.07
N ARG A 62 31.53 -1.19 116.89
CA ARG A 62 30.91 -1.14 115.55
C ARG A 62 31.26 0.20 114.89
N ALA A 63 32.15 0.19 113.91
CA ALA A 63 32.23 1.24 112.88
C ALA A 63 31.19 0.85 111.80
N MET A 64 30.04 1.52 111.72
CA MET A 64 29.78 2.81 111.05
C MET A 64 30.29 2.84 109.59
N ALA A 65 29.37 3.10 108.66
CA ALA A 65 29.61 3.12 107.22
C ALA A 65 30.84 3.99 106.89
N ALA A 66 31.85 3.38 106.26
CA ALA A 66 33.05 4.07 105.85
C ALA A 66 32.69 5.18 104.85
N ALA A 67 33.18 6.39 105.13
CA ALA A 67 33.11 7.51 104.20
C ALA A 67 33.78 7.12 102.87
N ARG A 68 33.08 7.38 101.77
CA ARG A 68 33.52 7.08 100.41
C ARG A 68 34.89 7.73 100.15
N VAL A 69 35.94 6.92 100.02
CA VAL A 69 37.27 7.40 99.63
C VAL A 69 37.19 7.87 98.19
N GLU A 70 37.57 9.12 97.95
CA GLU A 70 37.64 9.70 96.61
C GLU A 70 38.69 8.95 95.78
N LYS A 71 38.29 8.40 94.62
CA LYS A 71 39.19 7.68 93.72
C LYS A 71 40.21 8.67 93.14
N ARG A 72 41.39 8.76 93.73
CA ARG A 72 42.50 9.55 93.20
C ARG A 72 43.52 8.64 92.52
N SER A 73 43.80 8.93 91.26
CA SER A 73 44.92 8.31 90.54
C SER A 73 46.21 9.02 90.92
N PHE A 74 47.28 8.25 91.13
CA PHE A 74 48.60 8.78 91.46
C PHE A 74 49.58 8.40 90.35
N PHE A 75 50.46 9.34 89.99
CA PHE A 75 51.57 9.19 89.06
C PHE A 75 51.23 8.91 87.57
N LEU A 76 49.94 8.85 87.20
CA LEU A 76 49.50 8.69 85.80
C LEU A 76 49.68 9.94 84.94
N ARG A 77 49.42 11.13 85.48
CA ARG A 77 49.47 12.39 84.72
C ARG A 77 50.84 12.58 84.09
N ASN A 78 51.89 12.56 84.91
CA ASN A 78 53.25 12.84 84.44
C ASN A 78 53.78 11.73 83.53
N LEU A 79 53.45 10.45 83.79
CA LEU A 79 53.82 9.36 82.87
C LEU A 79 53.25 9.59 81.47
N LEU A 80 51.96 9.91 81.37
CA LEU A 80 51.32 10.13 80.07
C LEU A 80 51.83 11.41 79.40
N THR A 81 51.82 12.54 80.10
CA THR A 81 52.09 13.84 79.46
C THR A 81 53.58 14.13 79.29
N GLU A 82 54.43 13.63 80.17
CA GLU A 82 55.87 13.94 80.16
C GLU A 82 56.72 12.85 79.51
N VAL A 83 56.25 11.60 79.48
CA VAL A 83 56.99 10.48 78.91
C VAL A 83 56.30 9.95 77.66
N ILE A 84 55.14 9.31 77.78
CA ILE A 84 54.50 8.59 76.66
C ILE A 84 54.15 9.53 75.50
N PHE A 85 53.50 10.67 75.77
CA PHE A 85 53.13 11.60 74.69
C PHE A 85 54.32 12.38 74.14
N LYS A 86 55.34 12.68 74.96
CA LYS A 86 56.57 13.31 74.46
C LYS A 86 57.37 12.36 73.56
N GLU A 87 57.22 11.05 73.74
CA GLU A 87 57.88 10.02 72.94
C GLU A 87 57.03 9.48 71.77
N ALA A 88 55.82 10.03 71.53
CA ALA A 88 54.90 9.57 70.48
C ALA A 88 55.47 9.61 69.04
N GLY A 89 56.60 10.28 68.82
CA GLY A 89 57.31 10.33 67.53
C GLY A 89 58.35 9.23 67.30
N LEU A 90 58.56 8.30 68.25
CA LEU A 90 59.54 7.21 68.12
C LEU A 90 59.09 6.06 67.19
N GLY A 91 57.80 6.00 66.83
CA GLY A 91 57.30 5.08 65.82
C GLY A 91 57.73 5.52 64.42
N THR A 92 58.75 4.89 63.86
CA THR A 92 59.15 5.14 62.46
C THR A 92 58.23 4.36 61.52
N PHE A 93 57.73 5.02 60.48
CA PHE A 93 57.07 4.32 59.37
C PHE A 93 58.14 3.68 58.48
N ASP A 94 57.87 2.50 57.92
CA ASP A 94 58.78 1.85 56.97
C ASP A 94 59.11 2.81 55.80
N PRO A 95 60.39 3.22 55.63
CA PRO A 95 60.79 4.17 54.58
C PRO A 95 60.54 3.61 53.17
N LEU A 96 60.51 2.29 52.99
CA LEU A 96 60.15 1.67 51.71
C LEU A 96 58.67 1.80 51.42
N ALA A 97 57.80 1.61 52.42
CA ALA A 97 56.36 1.82 52.28
C ALA A 97 56.01 3.28 51.93
N GLN A 98 56.70 4.25 52.53
CA GLN A 98 56.49 5.67 52.25
C GLN A 98 56.97 6.06 50.84
N ARG A 99 58.11 5.51 50.38
CA ARG A 99 58.59 5.67 49.00
C ARG A 99 57.63 5.05 47.99
N ARG A 100 57.11 3.84 48.23
CA ARG A 100 56.10 3.18 47.38
C ARG A 100 54.85 4.06 47.27
N ARG A 101 54.33 4.58 48.38
CA ARG A 101 53.17 5.46 48.40
C ARG A 101 53.40 6.76 47.61
N ALA A 102 54.59 7.35 47.71
CA ALA A 102 54.95 8.54 46.94
C ALA A 102 55.04 8.25 45.43
N TRP A 103 55.62 7.10 45.03
CA TRP A 103 55.66 6.70 43.62
C TRP A 103 54.29 6.35 43.06
N ILE A 104 53.41 5.71 43.84
CA ILE A 104 52.01 5.47 43.46
C ILE A 104 51.29 6.81 43.24
N TRP A 105 51.43 7.78 44.16
CA TRP A 105 50.81 9.11 44.01
C TRP A 105 51.34 9.88 42.79
N ARG A 106 52.65 9.85 42.55
CA ARG A 106 53.25 10.47 41.36
C ARG A 106 52.78 9.80 40.08
N GLY A 107 52.71 8.46 40.07
CA GLY A 107 52.17 7.69 38.96
C GLY A 107 50.70 8.01 38.68
N ALA A 108 49.87 8.09 39.73
CA ALA A 108 48.47 8.48 39.62
C ALA A 108 48.32 9.92 39.10
N ALA A 109 49.09 10.87 39.65
CA ALA A 109 49.06 12.26 39.18
C ALA A 109 49.50 12.38 37.72
N ALA A 110 50.55 11.66 37.31
CA ALA A 110 51.01 11.61 35.92
C ALA A 110 49.97 10.97 34.99
N ALA A 111 49.32 9.89 35.41
CA ALA A 111 48.25 9.25 34.65
C ALA A 111 47.04 10.16 34.49
N CYS A 112 46.61 10.87 35.55
CA CYS A 112 45.53 11.85 35.48
C CYS A 112 45.88 13.02 34.55
N ALA A 113 47.12 13.54 34.63
CA ALA A 113 47.58 14.61 33.74
C ALA A 113 47.60 14.13 32.28
N LEU A 114 48.11 12.93 32.00
CA LEU A 114 48.10 12.34 30.66
C LEU A 114 46.67 12.15 30.14
N ALA A 115 45.77 11.62 30.96
CA ALA A 115 44.36 11.45 30.59
C ALA A 115 43.68 12.79 30.30
N ALA A 116 43.95 13.83 31.11
CA ALA A 116 43.42 15.17 30.87
C ALA A 116 43.96 15.79 29.57
N LEU A 117 45.25 15.59 29.26
CA LEU A 117 45.84 16.05 28.00
C LEU A 117 45.28 15.31 26.79
N LEU A 118 45.09 14.00 26.89
CA LEU A 118 44.48 13.20 25.82
C LEU A 118 43.02 13.59 25.59
N ALA A 119 42.23 13.74 26.67
CA ALA A 119 40.85 14.18 26.58
C ALA A 119 40.76 15.61 26.01
N GLY A 120 41.60 16.54 26.46
CA GLY A 120 41.68 17.89 25.93
C GLY A 120 42.11 17.94 24.47
N GLY A 121 43.06 17.09 24.06
CA GLY A 121 43.50 16.95 22.68
C GLY A 121 42.38 16.41 21.77
N LEU A 122 41.71 15.34 22.18
CA LEU A 122 40.57 14.77 21.46
C LEU A 122 39.39 15.74 21.37
N PHE A 123 39.08 16.44 22.46
CA PHE A 123 38.05 17.50 22.47
C PHE A 123 38.40 18.63 21.50
N THR A 124 39.63 19.13 21.53
CA THR A 124 40.06 20.24 20.67
C THR A 124 40.04 19.83 19.20
N TRP A 125 40.49 18.61 18.91
CA TRP A 125 40.46 18.08 17.55
C TRP A 125 39.02 17.92 17.04
N SER A 126 38.14 17.31 17.84
CA SER A 126 36.70 17.18 17.56
C SER A 126 36.05 18.54 17.28
N TYR A 127 36.34 19.54 18.13
CA TYR A 127 35.82 20.91 17.97
C TYR A 127 36.28 21.57 16.67
N LEU A 128 37.58 21.47 16.33
CA LEU A 128 38.12 22.08 15.12
C LEU A 128 37.57 21.41 13.85
N ASP A 129 37.43 20.08 13.86
CA ASP A 129 36.90 19.33 12.72
C ASP A 129 35.44 19.68 12.44
N ASN A 130 34.59 19.68 13.48
CA ASN A 130 33.20 20.11 13.37
C ASN A 130 33.08 21.59 12.95
N ARG A 131 33.94 22.47 13.47
CA ARG A 131 33.97 23.89 13.08
C ARG A 131 34.33 24.07 11.60
N ASN A 132 35.30 23.30 11.10
CA ASN A 132 35.71 23.33 9.70
C ASN A 132 34.57 22.84 8.80
N ALA A 133 33.92 21.73 9.15
CA ALA A 133 32.76 21.20 8.42
C ALA A 133 31.62 22.24 8.35
N ILE A 134 31.29 22.92 9.45
CA ILE A 134 30.31 24.01 9.45
C ILE A 134 30.73 25.17 8.53
N THR A 135 32.00 25.55 8.57
CA THR A 135 32.52 26.68 7.77
C THR A 135 32.49 26.34 6.28
N GLU A 136 32.85 25.10 5.93
CA GLU A 136 32.78 24.61 4.56
C GLU A 136 31.34 24.55 4.06
N GLN A 137 30.41 24.00 4.85
CA GLN A 137 28.99 23.96 4.49
C GLN A 137 28.41 25.37 4.31
N ALA A 138 28.75 26.31 5.20
CA ALA A 138 28.31 27.69 5.10
C ALA A 138 28.84 28.36 3.82
N GLY A 139 30.10 28.13 3.46
CA GLY A 139 30.68 28.64 2.22
C GLY A 139 30.01 28.06 0.97
N GLN A 140 29.63 26.78 0.98
CA GLN A 140 28.86 26.17 -0.11
C GLN A 140 27.47 26.81 -0.25
N PHE A 141 26.77 27.05 0.86
CA PHE A 141 25.46 27.73 0.83
C PHE A 141 25.55 29.18 0.35
N GLU A 142 26.58 29.92 0.78
CA GLU A 142 26.81 31.29 0.31
C GLU A 142 27.05 31.33 -1.21
N ALA A 143 27.80 30.37 -1.75
CA ALA A 143 28.04 30.25 -3.18
C ALA A 143 26.77 29.94 -3.99
N LEU A 144 25.78 29.27 -3.40
CA LEU A 144 24.50 28.96 -4.05
C LEU A 144 23.50 30.12 -4.02
N GLN A 145 23.69 31.09 -3.13
CA GLN A 145 22.69 32.14 -2.91
C GLN A 145 22.39 32.94 -4.20
N GLN A 146 23.41 33.35 -4.95
CA GLN A 146 23.23 34.10 -6.20
C GLN A 146 22.58 33.24 -7.30
N PRO A 147 23.10 32.04 -7.65
CA PRO A 147 22.46 31.15 -8.63
C PRO A 147 20.99 30.84 -8.32
N LEU A 148 20.66 30.54 -7.06
CA LEU A 148 19.28 30.25 -6.67
C LEU A 148 18.37 31.48 -6.77
N THR A 149 18.89 32.66 -6.43
CA THR A 149 18.13 33.91 -6.56
C THR A 149 17.87 34.25 -8.03
N ASP A 150 18.86 34.05 -8.91
CA ASP A 150 18.71 34.29 -10.34
C ASP A 150 17.67 33.36 -10.97
N VAL A 151 17.68 32.07 -10.63
CA VAL A 151 16.69 31.11 -11.11
C VAL A 151 15.31 31.38 -10.50
N ALA A 152 15.22 31.75 -9.21
CA ALA A 152 13.95 32.14 -8.60
C ALA A 152 13.38 33.45 -9.18
N ALA A 153 14.24 34.33 -9.69
CA ALA A 153 13.82 35.56 -10.36
C ALA A 153 13.37 35.34 -11.81
N MET A 154 13.72 34.19 -12.43
CA MET A 154 13.16 33.79 -13.71
C MET A 154 11.67 33.45 -13.51
N PRO A 155 10.75 34.18 -14.16
CA PRO A 155 9.34 33.91 -13.99
C PRO A 155 9.02 32.52 -14.55
N ALA A 156 8.43 31.68 -13.71
CA ALA A 156 7.81 30.44 -14.14
C ALA A 156 6.61 30.79 -15.04
N ALA A 157 6.86 30.87 -16.36
CA ALA A 157 5.89 31.36 -17.33
C ALA A 157 5.21 30.20 -18.05
N VAL A 158 3.87 30.23 -18.07
CA VAL A 158 3.02 29.28 -18.82
C VAL A 158 3.36 29.28 -20.32
N GLU A 159 3.85 30.40 -20.84
CA GLU A 159 4.21 30.59 -22.25
C GLU A 159 5.50 29.83 -22.65
N GLN A 160 6.44 29.66 -21.71
CA GLN A 160 7.71 28.95 -21.88
C GLN A 160 8.01 28.10 -20.64
N PRO A 161 7.31 26.98 -20.45
CA PRO A 161 7.42 26.16 -19.26
C PRO A 161 8.71 25.32 -19.33
N THR A 162 9.84 25.89 -18.92
CA THR A 162 11.12 25.19 -18.81
C THR A 162 11.47 24.93 -17.35
N MET A 163 11.91 23.72 -17.03
CA MET A 163 12.36 23.37 -15.67
C MET A 163 13.88 23.20 -15.59
N ASP A 164 14.61 23.25 -16.70
CA ASP A 164 16.04 22.90 -16.77
C ASP A 164 16.89 23.70 -15.78
N GLY A 165 16.65 25.01 -15.67
CA GLY A 165 17.36 25.87 -14.71
C GLY A 165 17.02 25.54 -13.25
N ALA A 166 15.75 25.22 -12.97
CA ALA A 166 15.30 24.84 -11.64
C ALA A 166 15.85 23.45 -11.23
N LEU A 167 15.88 22.50 -12.15
CA LEU A 167 16.45 21.17 -11.94
C LEU A 167 17.97 21.23 -11.73
N ALA A 168 18.69 21.99 -12.55
CA ALA A 168 20.12 22.20 -12.36
C ALA A 168 20.45 22.89 -11.02
N ALA A 169 19.56 23.79 -10.57
CA ALA A 169 19.65 24.38 -9.24
C ALA A 169 19.44 23.35 -8.12
N MET A 170 18.56 22.35 -8.32
CA MET A 170 18.37 21.26 -7.37
C MET A 170 19.57 20.34 -7.30
N ASP A 171 20.13 19.98 -8.45
CA ASP A 171 21.37 19.19 -8.53
C ASP A 171 22.50 19.91 -7.76
N ALA A 172 22.63 21.23 -7.93
CA ALA A 172 23.64 22.03 -7.24
C ALA A 172 23.44 22.05 -5.71
N VAL A 173 22.20 22.16 -5.23
CA VAL A 173 21.88 22.11 -3.79
C VAL A 173 22.08 20.71 -3.21
N ALA A 174 21.72 19.67 -3.97
CA ALA A 174 21.93 18.28 -3.57
C ALA A 174 23.43 17.94 -3.47
N ALA A 175 24.25 18.48 -4.38
CA ALA A 175 25.70 18.31 -4.38
C ALA A 175 26.42 19.11 -3.29
N ALA A 176 25.84 20.22 -2.81
CA ALA A 176 26.40 21.09 -1.79
C ALA A 176 26.20 20.55 -0.36
N ARG A 177 26.74 19.37 -0.11
CA ARG A 177 26.67 18.68 1.19
C ARG A 177 28.05 18.27 1.65
N THR A 178 28.53 18.91 2.70
CA THR A 178 29.72 18.45 3.42
C THR A 178 29.37 17.22 4.25
N ALA A 179 30.17 16.17 4.14
CA ALA A 179 30.00 14.99 4.97
C ALA A 179 30.20 15.34 6.46
N PRO A 180 29.34 14.85 7.38
CA PRO A 180 29.56 15.07 8.80
C PRO A 180 30.85 14.34 9.26
N PRO A 181 31.60 14.91 10.22
CA PRO A 181 32.78 14.26 10.80
C PRO A 181 32.53 12.83 11.30
N ASP A 182 33.48 11.91 11.09
CA ASP A 182 33.35 10.48 11.45
C ASP A 182 33.17 10.26 12.97
N ALA A 183 32.51 9.14 13.32
CA ALA A 183 32.17 8.77 14.70
C ALA A 183 33.39 8.68 15.66
N VAL A 184 34.59 8.36 15.15
CA VAL A 184 35.82 8.30 15.96
C VAL A 184 36.27 9.70 16.41
N HIS A 185 36.01 10.74 15.61
CA HIS A 185 36.34 12.13 15.94
C HIS A 185 35.32 12.76 16.91
N ASN A 186 34.20 12.09 17.18
CA ASN A 186 33.07 12.60 17.97
C ASN A 186 32.95 11.95 19.36
N LEU A 187 33.92 11.15 19.79
CA LEU A 187 33.87 10.37 21.05
C LEU A 187 33.94 11.22 22.34
N LEU A 188 34.62 12.37 22.33
CA LEU A 188 34.93 13.17 23.52
C LEU A 188 34.75 14.68 23.31
N GLY A 189 33.91 15.11 22.36
CA GLY A 189 33.69 16.53 22.00
C GLY A 189 32.27 16.82 21.49
N PRO A 190 31.92 18.11 21.25
CA PRO A 190 30.61 18.50 20.71
C PRO A 190 30.50 18.10 19.23
N THR A 191 29.34 17.55 18.84
CA THR A 191 29.05 17.11 17.46
C THR A 191 28.11 18.07 16.76
N ALA A 192 28.40 18.43 15.51
CA ALA A 192 27.54 19.28 14.68
C ALA A 192 26.76 18.49 13.60
N SER A 193 26.84 17.16 13.61
CA SER A 193 26.31 16.32 12.55
C SER A 193 24.79 16.47 12.38
N ALA A 194 24.03 16.57 13.47
CA ALA A 194 22.59 16.72 13.42
C ALA A 194 22.18 18.09 12.86
N GLU A 195 22.89 19.14 13.28
CA GLU A 195 22.67 20.51 12.80
C GLU A 195 23.04 20.65 11.32
N LEU A 196 24.15 20.03 10.87
CA LEU A 196 24.56 20.01 9.46
C LEU A 196 23.53 19.32 8.58
N VAL A 197 23.11 18.10 8.95
CA VAL A 197 22.08 17.36 8.20
C VAL A 197 20.78 18.14 8.17
N ARG A 198 20.37 18.74 9.30
CA ARG A 198 19.17 19.58 9.34
C ARG A 198 19.29 20.79 8.41
N ALA A 199 20.41 21.51 8.45
CA ALA A 199 20.61 22.67 7.57
C ALA A 199 20.63 22.27 6.08
N GLN A 200 21.18 21.10 5.74
CA GLN A 200 21.15 20.55 4.39
C GLN A 200 19.71 20.22 3.93
N THR A 201 18.92 19.55 4.79
CA THR A 201 17.51 19.26 4.51
C THR A 201 16.69 20.53 4.38
N ASP A 202 16.80 21.46 5.35
CA ASP A 202 16.07 22.73 5.34
C ASP A 202 16.38 23.56 4.08
N THR A 203 17.66 23.60 3.66
CA THR A 203 18.07 24.31 2.44
C THR A 203 17.51 23.65 1.19
N TYR A 204 17.53 22.33 1.12
CA TYR A 204 16.97 21.57 0.01
C TYR A 204 15.45 21.77 -0.08
N ASP A 205 14.72 21.67 1.02
CA ASP A 205 13.26 21.89 1.06
C ASP A 205 12.88 23.34 0.70
N HIS A 206 13.69 24.32 1.14
CA HIS A 206 13.51 25.71 0.71
C HIS A 206 13.75 25.90 -0.79
N ALA A 207 14.71 25.19 -1.36
CA ALA A 207 15.00 25.26 -2.78
C ALA A 207 13.90 24.56 -3.61
N LEU A 208 13.37 23.42 -3.14
CA LEU A 208 12.18 22.79 -3.74
C LEU A 208 11.00 23.78 -3.78
N ARG A 209 10.68 24.39 -2.64
CA ARG A 209 9.56 25.34 -2.48
C ARG A 209 9.68 26.57 -3.39
N ASN A 210 10.84 27.22 -3.37
CA ASN A 210 10.98 28.55 -3.96
C ASN A 210 11.51 28.53 -5.40
N VAL A 211 12.14 27.42 -5.81
CA VAL A 211 12.74 27.28 -7.15
C VAL A 211 11.99 26.25 -7.97
N LEU A 212 11.85 25.01 -7.50
CA LEU A 212 11.31 23.93 -8.33
C LEU A 212 9.78 23.96 -8.46
N GLU A 213 9.07 24.08 -7.34
CA GLU A 213 7.60 24.01 -7.31
C GLU A 213 6.90 25.04 -8.22
N PRO A 214 7.33 26.32 -8.30
CA PRO A 214 6.75 27.28 -9.23
C PRO A 214 6.84 26.84 -10.69
N HIS A 215 7.96 26.22 -11.07
CA HIS A 215 8.17 25.72 -12.42
C HIS A 215 7.36 24.44 -12.69
N MET A 216 7.20 23.58 -11.69
CA MET A 216 6.30 22.41 -11.78
C MET A 216 4.85 22.86 -12.00
N VAL A 217 4.35 23.81 -11.21
CA VAL A 217 2.99 24.33 -11.37
C VAL A 217 2.82 25.01 -12.72
N ALA A 218 3.77 25.85 -13.17
CA ALA A 218 3.69 26.48 -14.49
C ALA A 218 3.72 25.47 -15.65
N LEU A 219 4.50 24.39 -15.54
CA LEU A 219 4.48 23.30 -16.53
C LEU A 219 3.11 22.62 -16.59
N LEU A 220 2.51 22.35 -15.42
CA LEU A 220 1.18 21.77 -15.35
C LEU A 220 0.13 22.71 -15.96
N GLU A 221 0.15 24.00 -15.61
CA GLU A 221 -0.74 25.02 -16.18
C GLU A 221 -0.61 25.10 -17.71
N ALA A 222 0.61 25.14 -18.23
CA ALA A 222 0.85 25.18 -19.67
C ALA A 222 0.33 23.93 -20.38
N THR A 223 0.48 22.77 -19.75
CA THR A 223 -0.04 21.50 -20.28
C THR A 223 -1.57 21.50 -20.27
N MET A 224 -2.18 21.96 -19.18
CA MET A 224 -3.64 22.09 -19.06
C MET A 224 -4.22 23.06 -20.09
N TRP A 225 -3.61 24.23 -20.30
CA TRP A 225 -4.06 25.16 -21.34
C TRP A 225 -3.99 24.57 -22.76
N ARG A 226 -2.94 23.79 -23.06
CA ARG A 226 -2.81 23.10 -24.36
C ARG A 226 -3.86 22.01 -24.56
N GLN A 227 -4.18 21.27 -23.50
CA GLN A 227 -5.14 20.17 -23.50
C GLN A 227 -6.52 20.59 -22.95
N ILE A 228 -6.85 21.88 -23.02
CA ILE A 228 -8.06 22.42 -22.37
C ILE A 228 -9.36 21.80 -22.90
N ARG A 229 -9.32 21.20 -24.09
CA ARG A 229 -10.46 20.56 -24.75
C ARG A 229 -10.51 19.05 -24.60
N ASP A 230 -9.54 18.44 -23.91
CA ASP A 230 -9.49 16.99 -23.66
C ASP A 230 -10.02 16.70 -22.24
N PRO A 231 -11.26 16.19 -22.10
CA PRO A 231 -11.84 15.96 -20.78
C PRO A 231 -11.19 14.80 -20.02
N ASP A 232 -10.68 13.79 -20.73
CA ASP A 232 -10.07 12.61 -20.11
C ASP A 232 -8.72 13.01 -19.48
N PHE A 233 -7.92 13.83 -20.18
CA PHE A 233 -6.71 14.43 -19.59
C PHE A 233 -7.03 15.42 -18.46
N MET A 234 -8.00 16.33 -18.68
CA MET A 234 -8.29 17.42 -17.75
C MET A 234 -8.73 16.92 -16.37
N LEU A 235 -9.39 15.76 -16.30
CA LEU A 235 -9.81 15.16 -15.04
C LEU A 235 -8.61 14.94 -14.09
N GLY A 236 -7.59 14.22 -14.57
CA GLY A 236 -6.40 13.94 -13.79
C GLY A 236 -5.58 15.20 -13.55
N ALA A 237 -5.44 16.05 -14.57
CA ALA A 237 -4.66 17.27 -14.48
C ALA A 237 -5.24 18.27 -13.47
N LEU A 238 -6.56 18.48 -13.48
CA LEU A 238 -7.23 19.38 -12.54
C LEU A 238 -7.21 18.82 -11.10
N LYS A 239 -7.36 17.50 -10.92
CA LYS A 239 -7.22 16.85 -9.60
C LYS A 239 -5.81 17.10 -9.03
N THR A 240 -4.77 16.81 -9.82
CA THR A 240 -3.37 17.06 -9.47
C THR A 240 -3.11 18.54 -9.17
N TYR A 241 -3.56 19.44 -10.06
CA TYR A 241 -3.36 20.88 -9.94
C TYR A 241 -3.98 21.44 -8.66
N ARG A 242 -5.21 21.03 -8.32
CA ARG A 242 -5.87 21.47 -7.09
C ARG A 242 -5.17 20.98 -5.84
N MET A 243 -4.57 19.79 -5.85
CA MET A 243 -3.77 19.28 -4.73
C MET A 243 -2.46 20.06 -4.58
N MET A 244 -1.75 20.33 -5.68
CA MET A 244 -0.49 21.09 -5.68
C MET A 244 -0.66 22.58 -5.34
N THR A 245 -1.85 23.15 -5.54
CA THR A 245 -2.18 24.56 -5.24
C THR A 245 -2.98 24.75 -3.95
N GLY A 246 -3.16 23.69 -3.15
CA GLY A 246 -3.87 23.76 -1.86
C GLY A 246 -5.39 23.95 -1.96
N LEU A 247 -5.98 23.79 -3.14
CA LEU A 247 -7.43 23.83 -3.37
C LEU A 247 -8.15 22.51 -3.01
N SER A 248 -7.39 21.47 -2.70
CA SER A 248 -7.88 20.15 -2.25
C SER A 248 -6.84 19.47 -1.36
N GLN A 249 -7.25 18.45 -0.60
CA GLN A 249 -6.32 17.66 0.22
C GLN A 249 -5.41 16.81 -0.67
N MET A 250 -4.12 16.76 -0.32
CA MET A 250 -3.11 16.03 -1.08
C MET A 250 -3.30 14.51 -0.97
N ASP A 251 -3.48 13.84 -2.10
CA ASP A 251 -3.29 12.40 -2.26
C ASP A 251 -1.93 12.18 -2.94
N THR A 252 -0.90 11.96 -2.13
CA THR A 252 0.49 11.89 -2.60
C THR A 252 0.72 10.71 -3.55
N ASP A 253 0.00 9.60 -3.39
CA ASP A 253 0.16 8.42 -4.25
C ASP A 253 -0.47 8.67 -5.62
N PHE A 254 -1.67 9.25 -5.65
CA PHE A 254 -2.31 9.66 -6.90
C PHE A 254 -1.46 10.70 -7.66
N VAL A 255 -1.01 11.76 -6.97
CA VAL A 255 -0.24 12.85 -7.59
C VAL A 255 1.09 12.33 -8.13
N GLN A 256 1.86 11.54 -7.37
CA GLN A 256 3.12 10.96 -7.86
C GLN A 256 2.89 10.05 -9.08
N ASN A 257 1.89 9.16 -9.02
CA ASN A 257 1.58 8.25 -10.12
C ASN A 257 1.15 8.99 -11.39
N TRP A 258 0.25 9.98 -11.27
CA TRP A 258 -0.20 10.78 -12.41
C TRP A 258 0.92 11.65 -12.97
N TRP A 259 1.74 12.26 -12.09
CA TRP A 259 2.86 13.10 -12.48
C TRP A 259 3.92 12.32 -13.27
N VAL A 260 4.23 11.09 -12.87
CA VAL A 260 5.22 10.26 -13.57
C VAL A 260 4.65 9.58 -14.81
N ASN A 261 3.42 9.05 -14.74
CA ASN A 261 2.91 8.17 -15.81
C ASN A 261 2.00 8.86 -16.82
N SER A 262 1.31 9.95 -16.44
CA SER A 262 0.33 10.62 -17.28
C SER A 262 0.86 11.94 -17.87
N LEU A 263 1.47 12.81 -17.06
CA LEU A 263 1.96 14.11 -17.51
C LEU A 263 2.91 14.03 -18.73
N PRO A 264 3.91 13.12 -18.81
CA PRO A 264 4.87 13.10 -19.91
C PRO A 264 4.26 12.85 -21.30
N GLN A 265 3.06 12.25 -21.34
CA GLN A 265 2.36 11.97 -22.60
C GLN A 265 1.82 13.24 -23.27
N PHE A 266 1.64 14.33 -22.49
CA PHE A 266 1.00 15.57 -22.93
C PHE A 266 1.89 16.80 -22.76
N ALA A 267 2.92 16.70 -21.91
CA ALA A 267 3.77 17.81 -21.52
C ALA A 267 4.43 18.49 -22.74
N PRO A 268 4.57 19.83 -22.72
CA PRO A 268 5.16 20.60 -23.80
C PRO A 268 6.66 20.36 -24.01
N ALA A 269 7.32 19.84 -22.97
CA ALA A 269 8.73 19.50 -22.89
C ALA A 269 8.86 18.24 -22.00
N PRO A 270 9.93 17.43 -22.16
CA PRO A 270 10.12 16.25 -21.33
C PRO A 270 10.26 16.65 -19.84
N PRO A 271 9.34 16.22 -18.96
CA PRO A 271 9.38 16.64 -17.55
C PRO A 271 10.56 16.04 -16.79
N PHE A 272 11.10 14.91 -17.24
CA PHE A 272 12.19 14.17 -16.58
C PHE A 272 13.37 13.99 -17.54
N PRO A 273 14.20 15.03 -17.75
CA PRO A 273 15.37 14.94 -18.63
C PRO A 273 16.51 14.08 -18.04
N THR A 274 16.55 13.93 -16.72
CA THR A 274 17.54 13.13 -15.97
C THR A 274 16.83 12.27 -14.92
N ALA A 275 17.51 11.24 -14.40
CA ALA A 275 16.97 10.42 -13.31
C ALA A 275 16.77 11.24 -12.02
N ASP A 276 17.72 12.11 -11.70
CA ASP A 276 17.67 12.98 -10.52
C ASP A 276 16.51 14.00 -10.61
N ALA A 277 16.10 14.37 -11.83
CA ALA A 277 14.95 15.26 -12.03
C ALA A 277 13.63 14.66 -11.55
N GLU A 278 13.43 13.36 -11.75
CA GLU A 278 12.26 12.65 -11.21
C GLU A 278 12.31 12.63 -9.67
N GLU A 279 13.48 12.34 -9.10
CA GLU A 279 13.66 12.32 -7.64
C GLU A 279 13.35 13.69 -7.00
N HIS A 280 13.87 14.77 -7.57
CA HIS A 280 13.62 16.13 -7.11
C HIS A 280 12.14 16.52 -7.18
N GLN A 281 11.45 16.18 -8.27
CA GLN A 281 10.02 16.48 -8.44
C GLN A 281 9.15 15.64 -7.49
N LEU A 282 9.46 14.36 -7.29
CA LEU A 282 8.76 13.52 -6.31
C LEU A 282 9.02 14.01 -4.88
N ALA A 283 10.22 14.52 -4.57
CA ALA A 283 10.52 15.16 -3.29
C ALA A 283 9.69 16.43 -3.07
N ALA A 284 9.54 17.29 -4.09
CA ALA A 284 8.65 18.45 -4.03
C ALA A 284 7.19 18.06 -3.75
N ILE A 285 6.68 17.02 -4.44
CA ILE A 285 5.32 16.51 -4.21
C ILE A 285 5.14 16.04 -2.77
N ARG A 286 6.10 15.29 -2.22
CA ARG A 286 6.05 14.83 -0.81
C ARG A 286 6.12 16.00 0.16
N ARG A 287 6.91 17.04 -0.14
CA ARG A 287 7.00 18.26 0.68
C ARG A 287 5.64 18.98 0.73
N MET A 288 4.98 19.15 -0.41
CA MET A 288 3.65 19.77 -0.49
C MET A 288 2.58 19.02 0.32
N ALA A 289 2.79 17.76 0.68
CA ALA A 289 1.87 17.01 1.56
C ALA A 289 2.04 17.34 3.06
N VAL A 290 3.15 17.98 3.45
CA VAL A 290 3.52 18.26 4.85
C VAL A 290 3.50 19.75 5.18
N ASP A 291 3.85 20.61 4.21
CA ASP A 291 3.86 22.07 4.35
C ASP A 291 2.75 22.72 3.53
N ASP A 292 1.79 23.37 4.21
CA ASP A 292 0.63 24.05 3.61
C ASP A 292 0.96 25.38 2.89
N SER A 293 2.22 25.59 2.52
CA SER A 293 2.62 26.70 1.67
C SER A 293 2.49 26.34 0.19
N TYR A 294 1.36 26.72 -0.40
CA TYR A 294 1.07 26.49 -1.82
C TYR A 294 1.24 27.73 -2.70
N ILE A 295 1.46 27.48 -3.99
CA ILE A 295 1.44 28.51 -5.04
C ILE A 295 -0.01 28.92 -5.32
N ALA A 296 -0.23 30.22 -5.56
CA ALA A 296 -1.55 30.74 -5.86
C ALA A 296 -2.06 30.18 -7.19
N PRO A 297 -3.28 29.58 -7.23
CA PRO A 297 -3.81 29.00 -8.46
C PRO A 297 -4.30 30.07 -9.46
N ASP A 298 -4.15 29.78 -10.76
CA ASP A 298 -4.82 30.46 -11.86
C ASP A 298 -6.32 30.13 -11.84
N LYS A 299 -7.11 31.12 -11.41
CA LYS A 299 -8.57 31.00 -11.29
C LYS A 299 -9.25 30.86 -12.65
N GLU A 300 -8.69 31.41 -13.72
CA GLU A 300 -9.25 31.31 -15.07
C GLU A 300 -9.05 29.91 -15.61
N LEU A 301 -7.85 29.35 -15.45
CA LEU A 301 -7.56 27.97 -15.81
C LEU A 301 -8.47 27.00 -15.07
N VAL A 302 -8.62 27.16 -13.75
CA VAL A 302 -9.52 26.30 -12.95
C VAL A 302 -10.95 26.38 -13.46
N ALA A 303 -11.45 27.58 -13.76
CA ALA A 303 -12.81 27.76 -14.26
C ALA A 303 -13.02 27.10 -15.63
N GLU A 304 -12.07 27.22 -16.55
CA GLU A 304 -12.16 26.62 -17.88
C GLU A 304 -11.98 25.10 -17.84
N ALA A 305 -11.01 24.62 -17.05
CA ALA A 305 -10.79 23.20 -16.80
C ALA A 305 -12.05 22.53 -16.22
N LEU A 306 -12.74 23.21 -15.30
CA LEU A 306 -14.02 22.72 -14.76
C LEU A 306 -15.07 22.58 -15.85
N LYS A 307 -15.23 23.56 -16.77
CA LYS A 307 -16.20 23.44 -17.87
C LYS A 307 -15.94 22.19 -18.73
N THR A 308 -14.67 21.91 -19.03
CA THR A 308 -14.27 20.72 -19.81
C THR A 308 -14.51 19.44 -19.02
N VAL A 309 -14.14 19.37 -17.74
CA VAL A 309 -14.40 18.17 -16.92
C VAL A 309 -15.90 17.89 -16.76
N CYS A 310 -16.73 18.94 -16.73
CA CYS A 310 -18.18 18.79 -16.65
C CYS A 310 -18.83 18.30 -17.96
N THR A 311 -18.12 18.16 -19.08
CA THR A 311 -18.71 17.56 -20.29
C THR A 311 -18.89 16.05 -20.17
N ILE A 312 -18.09 15.39 -19.32
CA ILE A 312 -18.27 13.99 -18.97
C ILE A 312 -19.03 13.95 -17.64
N SER A 313 -20.14 13.22 -17.58
CA SER A 313 -20.93 13.11 -16.35
C SER A 313 -20.16 12.36 -15.26
N LEU A 314 -20.44 12.62 -13.98
CA LEU A 314 -19.81 11.87 -12.88
C LEU A 314 -20.04 10.35 -12.99
N PRO A 315 -21.25 9.85 -13.31
CA PRO A 315 -21.48 8.42 -13.54
C PRO A 315 -20.63 7.83 -14.67
N GLU A 316 -20.45 8.55 -15.77
CA GLU A 316 -19.65 8.07 -16.90
C GLU A 316 -18.16 7.95 -16.56
N ARG A 317 -17.62 8.89 -15.76
CA ARG A 317 -16.24 8.78 -15.26
C ARG A 317 -16.07 7.61 -14.31
N ALA A 318 -17.00 7.46 -13.36
CA ALA A 318 -16.98 6.36 -12.42
C ALA A 318 -17.14 5.00 -13.14
N TYR A 319 -17.94 4.96 -14.21
CA TYR A 319 -18.07 3.78 -15.08
C TYR A 319 -16.76 3.43 -15.79
N LYS A 320 -16.07 4.40 -16.40
CA LYS A 320 -14.74 4.17 -16.99
C LYS A 320 -13.74 3.66 -15.95
N GLN A 321 -13.76 4.22 -14.75
CA GLN A 321 -12.90 3.78 -13.64
C GLN A 321 -13.24 2.36 -13.19
N LEU A 322 -14.52 2.00 -13.13
CA LEU A 322 -14.96 0.65 -12.83
C LEU A 322 -14.43 -0.38 -13.84
N LEU A 323 -14.48 -0.07 -15.14
CA LEU A 323 -13.93 -0.95 -16.17
C LEU A 323 -12.40 -1.06 -16.13
N ALA A 324 -11.71 -0.01 -15.66
CA ALA A 324 -10.26 0.02 -15.49
C ALA A 324 -9.79 -0.64 -14.18
N ASP A 325 -10.71 -0.98 -13.26
CA ASP A 325 -10.39 -1.66 -12.02
C ASP A 325 -9.70 -3.01 -12.33
N PRO A 326 -8.55 -3.34 -11.71
CA PRO A 326 -7.81 -4.56 -12.01
C PRO A 326 -8.62 -5.85 -11.86
N GLU A 327 -9.58 -5.92 -10.93
CA GLU A 327 -10.41 -7.11 -10.72
C GLU A 327 -11.44 -7.26 -11.86
N VAL A 328 -11.97 -6.15 -12.37
CA VAL A 328 -12.91 -6.12 -13.49
C VAL A 328 -12.18 -6.35 -14.82
N ALA A 329 -11.05 -5.68 -15.04
CA ALA A 329 -10.23 -5.80 -16.25
C ALA A 329 -9.57 -7.19 -16.39
N ALA A 330 -9.36 -7.92 -15.28
CA ALA A 330 -8.79 -9.27 -15.30
C ALA A 330 -9.80 -10.36 -15.70
N VAL A 331 -11.11 -10.04 -15.79
CA VAL A 331 -12.12 -11.02 -16.18
C VAL A 331 -11.85 -11.49 -17.62
N LYS A 332 -11.79 -12.81 -17.79
CA LYS A 332 -11.44 -13.43 -19.07
C LYS A 332 -12.52 -13.16 -20.12
N GLU A 333 -12.07 -12.83 -21.33
CA GLU A 333 -12.90 -12.71 -22.52
C GLU A 333 -13.72 -13.99 -22.79
N TRP A 334 -15.01 -13.83 -23.11
CA TRP A 334 -15.87 -14.91 -23.55
C TRP A 334 -15.65 -15.21 -25.02
N VAL A 335 -15.19 -16.41 -25.35
CA VAL A 335 -14.75 -16.77 -26.70
C VAL A 335 -15.76 -17.70 -27.39
N PRO A 336 -16.39 -17.29 -28.51
CA PRO A 336 -17.42 -18.07 -29.20
C PRO A 336 -16.98 -19.47 -29.63
N ALA A 337 -15.72 -19.61 -30.07
CA ALA A 337 -15.15 -20.88 -30.51
C ALA A 337 -15.18 -21.98 -29.44
N ASN A 338 -15.20 -21.61 -28.16
CA ASN A 338 -15.28 -22.59 -27.05
C ASN A 338 -16.68 -23.23 -26.93
N PHE A 339 -17.71 -22.59 -27.49
CA PHE A 339 -19.11 -22.99 -27.32
C PHE A 339 -19.74 -23.51 -28.62
N ALA A 340 -19.24 -23.09 -29.79
CA ALA A 340 -19.80 -23.48 -31.08
C ALA A 340 -19.54 -24.97 -31.47
N GLY A 341 -18.75 -25.71 -30.68
CA GLY A 341 -18.43 -27.11 -30.93
C GLY A 341 -17.43 -27.32 -32.09
N PRO A 342 -17.11 -28.59 -32.44
CA PRO A 342 -16.06 -28.91 -33.41
C PRO A 342 -16.35 -28.40 -34.82
N ASN A 343 -17.62 -28.30 -35.20
CA ASN A 343 -18.05 -27.79 -36.51
C ASN A 343 -18.30 -26.28 -36.52
N GLY A 344 -18.17 -25.58 -35.38
CA GLY A 344 -18.52 -24.17 -35.26
C GLY A 344 -17.83 -23.27 -36.28
N ALA A 345 -16.54 -23.49 -36.53
CA ALA A 345 -15.76 -22.71 -37.50
C ALA A 345 -16.14 -22.99 -38.97
N LYS A 346 -16.84 -24.09 -39.26
CA LYS A 346 -17.37 -24.40 -40.60
C LYS A 346 -18.78 -23.84 -40.80
N VAL A 347 -19.58 -23.81 -39.74
CA VAL A 347 -20.99 -23.42 -39.78
C VAL A 347 -21.17 -21.90 -39.63
N PHE A 348 -20.26 -21.23 -38.92
CA PHE A 348 -20.33 -19.80 -38.68
C PHE A 348 -19.23 -19.00 -39.37
N ALA A 349 -19.59 -17.79 -39.76
CA ALA A 349 -18.66 -16.75 -40.20
C ALA A 349 -19.01 -15.42 -39.52
N ARG A 350 -18.07 -14.46 -39.56
CA ARG A 350 -18.32 -13.08 -39.14
C ARG A 350 -18.57 -12.21 -40.37
N ARG A 351 -19.37 -11.14 -40.22
CA ARG A 351 -19.53 -10.09 -41.25
C ARG A 351 -18.31 -9.19 -41.31
N SER A 352 -17.62 -9.03 -40.18
CA SER A 352 -16.36 -8.29 -40.02
C SER A 352 -15.10 -9.08 -40.38
N ASP A 353 -15.25 -10.33 -40.86
CA ASP A 353 -14.16 -11.28 -41.15
C ASP A 353 -13.25 -11.61 -39.94
N LYS A 354 -13.65 -11.23 -38.72
CA LYS A 354 -13.01 -11.68 -37.47
C LYS A 354 -13.12 -13.20 -37.31
N THR A 355 -12.16 -13.80 -36.60
CA THR A 355 -12.25 -15.22 -36.23
C THR A 355 -13.20 -15.42 -35.05
N LEU A 356 -13.72 -16.64 -34.87
CA LEU A 356 -14.50 -17.01 -33.68
C LEU A 356 -13.69 -17.02 -32.36
N ARG A 357 -12.39 -16.72 -32.42
CA ARG A 357 -11.54 -16.56 -31.23
C ARG A 357 -11.62 -15.16 -30.64
N VAL A 358 -12.10 -14.17 -31.40
CA VAL A 358 -12.39 -12.83 -30.91
C VAL A 358 -13.83 -12.84 -30.40
N GLY A 359 -14.00 -12.44 -29.15
CA GLY A 359 -15.20 -12.62 -28.39
C GLY A 359 -15.72 -11.34 -27.75
N VAL A 360 -16.44 -11.50 -26.64
CA VAL A 360 -17.03 -10.42 -25.85
C VAL A 360 -16.13 -10.14 -24.64
N PRO A 361 -15.79 -8.88 -24.33
CA PRO A 361 -14.93 -8.56 -23.19
C PRO A 361 -15.50 -9.13 -21.88
N GLY A 362 -14.60 -9.63 -21.02
CA GLY A 362 -14.97 -10.34 -19.79
C GLY A 362 -15.94 -9.62 -18.85
N PRO A 363 -15.85 -8.29 -18.65
CA PRO A 363 -16.81 -7.56 -17.82
C PRO A 363 -18.27 -7.76 -18.25
N TYR A 364 -18.54 -7.94 -19.55
CA TYR A 364 -19.89 -8.09 -20.10
C TYR A 364 -20.34 -9.55 -20.21
N THR A 365 -19.92 -10.38 -19.27
CA THR A 365 -20.32 -11.80 -19.15
C THR A 365 -21.15 -12.01 -17.89
N TYR A 366 -21.81 -13.16 -17.74
CA TYR A 366 -22.56 -13.47 -16.51
C TYR A 366 -21.64 -13.42 -15.28
N ALA A 367 -20.47 -14.05 -15.37
CA ALA A 367 -19.47 -14.02 -14.30
C ALA A 367 -18.90 -12.60 -14.10
N GLY A 368 -18.63 -11.86 -15.18
CA GLY A 368 -18.16 -10.47 -15.08
C GLY A 368 -19.13 -9.57 -14.34
N PHE A 369 -20.44 -9.71 -14.60
CA PHE A 369 -21.48 -8.98 -13.88
C PHE A 369 -21.53 -9.36 -12.40
N HIS A 370 -21.73 -10.65 -12.10
CA HIS A 370 -22.03 -11.13 -10.74
C HIS A 370 -20.81 -11.15 -9.82
N ASP A 371 -19.62 -11.49 -10.34
CA ASP A 371 -18.44 -11.76 -9.52
C ASP A 371 -17.43 -10.59 -9.50
N ALA A 372 -17.51 -9.65 -10.45
CA ALA A 372 -16.58 -8.51 -10.52
C ALA A 372 -17.30 -7.15 -10.44
N VAL A 373 -18.23 -6.87 -11.36
CA VAL A 373 -18.87 -5.55 -11.48
C VAL A 373 -19.71 -5.22 -10.25
N LEU A 374 -20.60 -6.12 -9.82
CA LEU A 374 -21.46 -5.89 -8.65
C LEU A 374 -20.67 -5.76 -7.34
N ASP A 375 -19.49 -6.39 -7.26
CA ASP A 375 -18.64 -6.33 -6.06
C ASP A 375 -17.84 -5.02 -5.97
N ARG A 376 -17.63 -4.31 -7.09
CA ARG A 376 -16.83 -3.07 -7.14
C ARG A 376 -17.64 -1.80 -7.31
N VAL A 377 -18.86 -1.87 -7.83
CA VAL A 377 -19.64 -0.67 -8.21
C VAL A 377 -19.89 0.28 -7.03
N GLU A 378 -20.19 -0.22 -5.83
CA GLU A 378 -20.44 0.61 -4.65
C GLU A 378 -19.16 1.28 -4.13
N ASP A 379 -18.03 0.57 -4.16
CA ASP A 379 -16.72 1.12 -3.76
C ASP A 379 -16.28 2.22 -4.73
N VAL A 380 -16.41 1.98 -6.04
CA VAL A 380 -16.08 2.96 -7.08
C VAL A 380 -17.00 4.18 -6.99
N ALA A 381 -18.30 3.99 -6.77
CA ALA A 381 -19.24 5.08 -6.53
C ALA A 381 -18.89 5.87 -5.26
N GLY A 382 -18.48 5.19 -4.19
CA GLY A 382 -18.01 5.81 -2.95
C GLY A 382 -16.78 6.69 -3.19
N GLN A 383 -15.78 6.19 -3.92
CA GLN A 383 -14.59 6.96 -4.28
C GLN A 383 -14.93 8.16 -5.19
N ALA A 384 -15.75 7.95 -6.22
CA ALA A 384 -16.20 9.02 -7.11
C ALA A 384 -17.00 10.10 -6.35
N ALA A 385 -17.77 9.72 -5.33
CA ALA A 385 -18.48 10.65 -4.46
C ALA A 385 -17.54 11.46 -3.54
N LEU A 386 -16.42 10.88 -3.08
CA LEU A 386 -15.38 11.61 -2.35
C LEU A 386 -14.62 12.58 -3.28
N ASP A 387 -14.26 12.11 -4.47
CA ASP A 387 -13.57 12.90 -5.49
C ASP A 387 -14.40 14.10 -6.00
N ARG A 388 -15.71 14.08 -5.79
CA ARG A 388 -16.59 15.22 -6.05
C ARG A 388 -16.14 16.49 -5.32
N ALA A 389 -15.62 16.38 -4.10
CA ALA A 389 -15.11 17.54 -3.36
C ALA A 389 -13.96 18.23 -4.12
N VAL A 390 -13.17 17.45 -4.87
CA VAL A 390 -12.07 17.94 -5.72
C VAL A 390 -12.56 18.67 -6.97
N PHE A 391 -13.84 18.58 -7.33
CA PHE A 391 -14.43 19.31 -8.47
C PHE A 391 -15.58 20.25 -8.05
N ALA A 392 -15.74 20.48 -6.74
CA ALA A 392 -16.76 21.38 -6.21
C ALA A 392 -16.59 22.81 -6.76
N GLY A 393 -17.71 23.42 -7.18
CA GLY A 393 -17.77 24.80 -7.70
C GLY A 393 -17.95 24.96 -9.21
N GLY A 394 -17.81 23.89 -10.01
CA GLY A 394 -17.91 23.95 -11.48
C GLY A 394 -19.05 23.14 -12.12
N CYS A 395 -19.40 21.97 -11.57
CA CYS A 395 -20.43 21.10 -12.15
C CYS A 395 -21.70 21.12 -11.30
N SER A 396 -22.63 22.04 -11.59
CA SER A 396 -23.91 22.17 -10.87
C SER A 396 -24.83 20.94 -10.99
N GLU A 397 -24.62 20.07 -11.98
CA GLU A 397 -25.41 18.85 -12.18
C GLU A 397 -25.02 17.69 -11.24
N ASN A 398 -23.88 17.79 -10.54
CA ASN A 398 -23.43 16.73 -9.64
C ASN A 398 -23.76 17.01 -8.17
N SER A 399 -24.54 18.06 -7.87
CA SER A 399 -24.83 18.44 -6.49
C SER A 399 -25.99 17.65 -5.90
N GLU A 400 -25.67 16.58 -5.15
CA GLU A 400 -26.53 15.80 -4.22
C GLU A 400 -26.93 14.38 -4.64
N THR A 401 -26.16 13.70 -5.49
CA THR A 401 -26.34 12.25 -5.70
C THR A 401 -25.77 11.46 -4.52
N SER A 402 -26.59 10.62 -3.85
CA SER A 402 -26.10 9.65 -2.86
C SER A 402 -25.22 8.60 -3.54
N VAL A 403 -24.33 7.94 -2.79
CA VAL A 403 -23.52 6.82 -3.33
C VAL A 403 -24.42 5.78 -4.00
N SER A 404 -25.58 5.48 -3.40
CA SER A 404 -26.57 4.55 -3.98
C SER A 404 -27.08 5.00 -5.35
N ALA A 405 -27.46 6.28 -5.50
CA ALA A 405 -27.97 6.80 -6.76
C ALA A 405 -26.85 6.85 -7.83
N LEU A 406 -25.61 7.12 -7.42
CA LEU A 406 -24.46 7.06 -8.33
C LEU A 406 -24.16 5.63 -8.78
N SER A 407 -24.22 4.64 -7.88
CA SER A 407 -24.10 3.22 -8.25
C SER A 407 -25.17 2.79 -9.25
N GLU A 408 -26.40 3.27 -9.07
CA GLU A 408 -27.51 3.06 -9.99
C GLU A 408 -27.21 3.67 -11.38
N ASP A 409 -26.77 4.93 -11.45
CA ASP A 409 -26.41 5.57 -12.71
C ASP A 409 -25.25 4.85 -13.43
N ILE A 410 -24.25 4.37 -12.68
CA ILE A 410 -23.14 3.56 -13.23
C ILE A 410 -23.67 2.25 -13.82
N LEU A 411 -24.54 1.54 -13.09
CA LEU A 411 -25.12 0.28 -13.58
C LEU A 411 -25.97 0.48 -14.83
N LYS A 412 -26.68 1.60 -14.94
CA LYS A 412 -27.45 1.93 -16.14
C LYS A 412 -26.54 2.01 -17.37
N LEU A 413 -25.44 2.78 -17.28
CA LEU A 413 -24.44 2.85 -18.35
C LEU A 413 -23.83 1.47 -18.67
N TYR A 414 -23.54 0.69 -17.63
CA TYR A 414 -23.03 -0.67 -17.78
C TYR A 414 -24.01 -1.59 -18.53
N TYR A 415 -25.31 -1.53 -18.23
CA TYR A 415 -26.31 -2.36 -18.92
C TYR A 415 -26.50 -1.96 -20.38
N ASP A 416 -26.52 -0.66 -20.67
CA ASP A 416 -26.59 -0.15 -22.04
C ASP A 416 -25.40 -0.68 -22.87
N ASP A 417 -24.19 -0.62 -22.32
CA ASP A 417 -22.99 -1.18 -22.97
C ASP A 417 -23.02 -2.71 -23.03
N TYR A 418 -23.49 -3.39 -21.99
CA TYR A 418 -23.65 -4.85 -21.99
C TYR A 418 -24.53 -5.30 -23.17
N ILE A 419 -25.68 -4.65 -23.33
CA ILE A 419 -26.61 -4.90 -24.43
C ILE A 419 -25.93 -4.60 -25.77
N ALA A 420 -25.24 -3.45 -25.89
CA ALA A 420 -24.56 -3.06 -27.11
C ALA A 420 -23.48 -4.07 -27.53
N GLN A 421 -22.69 -4.60 -26.60
CA GLN A 421 -21.64 -5.59 -26.86
C GLN A 421 -22.23 -6.90 -27.42
N TRP A 422 -23.29 -7.42 -26.79
CA TRP A 422 -23.93 -8.65 -27.22
C TRP A 422 -24.73 -8.50 -28.51
N ASP A 423 -25.46 -7.39 -28.69
CA ASP A 423 -26.16 -7.10 -29.94
C ASP A 423 -25.18 -6.91 -31.10
N SER A 424 -24.05 -6.25 -30.86
CA SER A 424 -22.97 -6.11 -31.84
C SER A 424 -22.38 -7.47 -32.20
N PHE A 425 -22.10 -8.30 -31.19
CA PHE A 425 -21.62 -9.67 -31.39
C PHE A 425 -22.59 -10.49 -32.23
N LEU A 426 -23.88 -10.51 -31.88
CA LEU A 426 -24.92 -11.27 -32.59
C LEU A 426 -25.12 -10.76 -34.02
N ARG A 427 -25.15 -9.43 -34.24
CA ARG A 427 -25.31 -8.85 -35.59
C ARG A 427 -24.12 -9.12 -36.50
N ASP A 428 -22.93 -9.25 -35.94
CA ASP A 428 -21.71 -9.57 -36.69
C ASP A 428 -21.58 -11.08 -36.97
N MET A 429 -22.27 -11.95 -36.22
CA MET A 429 -22.36 -13.38 -36.57
C MET A 429 -23.26 -13.59 -37.80
N ARG A 430 -22.92 -14.61 -38.59
CA ARG A 430 -23.76 -15.17 -39.67
C ARG A 430 -23.46 -16.65 -39.86
N LEU A 431 -24.35 -17.36 -40.55
CA LEU A 431 -23.99 -18.68 -41.07
C LEU A 431 -22.98 -18.54 -42.22
N ALA A 432 -22.07 -19.51 -42.31
CA ALA A 432 -21.12 -19.59 -43.39
C ALA A 432 -21.87 -19.79 -44.73
N PRO A 433 -21.52 -19.03 -45.79
CA PRO A 433 -22.20 -19.16 -47.08
C PRO A 433 -22.13 -20.59 -47.62
N LEU A 434 -23.24 -21.09 -48.17
CA LEU A 434 -23.27 -22.43 -48.78
C LEU A 434 -22.74 -22.34 -50.23
N THR A 435 -21.43 -22.49 -50.39
CA THR A 435 -20.73 -22.26 -51.67
C THR A 435 -20.92 -23.35 -52.71
N ASP A 436 -21.07 -24.59 -52.26
CA ASP A 436 -21.27 -25.78 -53.08
C ASP A 436 -22.14 -26.82 -52.35
N LEU A 437 -22.48 -27.89 -53.05
CA LEU A 437 -23.40 -28.91 -52.57
C LEU A 437 -22.85 -29.74 -51.39
N ASN A 438 -21.52 -29.95 -51.33
CA ASN A 438 -20.91 -30.70 -50.23
C ASN A 438 -20.90 -29.86 -48.95
N VAL A 439 -20.48 -28.59 -49.05
CA VAL A 439 -20.55 -27.63 -47.94
C VAL A 439 -21.99 -27.45 -47.46
N ALA A 440 -22.95 -27.34 -48.39
CA ALA A 440 -24.37 -27.26 -48.06
C ALA A 440 -24.86 -28.51 -47.30
N SER A 441 -24.50 -29.71 -47.77
CA SER A 441 -24.90 -30.96 -47.12
C SER A 441 -24.30 -31.10 -45.72
N GLU A 442 -23.00 -30.82 -45.55
CA GLU A 442 -22.32 -30.89 -44.25
C GLU A 442 -22.89 -29.87 -43.25
N ASN A 443 -23.03 -28.60 -43.65
CA ASN A 443 -23.52 -27.54 -42.77
C ASN A 443 -24.99 -27.73 -42.40
N LEU A 444 -25.85 -28.12 -43.36
CA LEU A 444 -27.26 -28.38 -43.06
C LEU A 444 -27.46 -29.63 -42.21
N LYS A 445 -26.60 -30.64 -42.37
CA LYS A 445 -26.59 -31.80 -41.47
C LYS A 445 -26.30 -31.40 -40.04
N ASP A 446 -25.28 -30.56 -39.81
CA ASP A 446 -24.97 -30.04 -38.46
C ASP A 446 -26.12 -29.21 -37.90
N LEU A 447 -26.63 -28.24 -38.67
CA LEU A 447 -27.72 -27.34 -38.29
C LEU A 447 -29.04 -28.08 -37.98
N SER A 448 -29.31 -29.20 -38.66
CA SER A 448 -30.49 -30.04 -38.42
C SER A 448 -30.37 -31.00 -37.23
N SER A 449 -29.17 -31.14 -36.64
CA SER A 449 -28.96 -32.06 -35.54
C SER A 449 -29.56 -31.55 -34.22
N ALA A 450 -29.87 -32.47 -33.30
CA ALA A 450 -30.43 -32.14 -31.99
C ALA A 450 -29.49 -31.28 -31.12
N ASP A 451 -28.18 -31.35 -31.40
CA ASP A 451 -27.10 -30.65 -30.69
C ASP A 451 -26.22 -29.88 -31.69
N SER A 452 -26.87 -29.06 -32.51
CA SER A 452 -26.25 -28.29 -33.59
C SER A 452 -25.32 -27.18 -33.07
N ALA A 453 -24.34 -26.78 -33.89
CA ALA A 453 -23.48 -25.62 -33.57
C ALA A 453 -24.31 -24.35 -33.31
N LEU A 454 -25.44 -24.20 -34.02
CA LEU A 454 -26.39 -23.10 -33.80
C LEU A 454 -27.01 -23.15 -32.40
N LYS A 455 -27.59 -24.28 -32.01
CA LYS A 455 -28.23 -24.43 -30.70
C LYS A 455 -27.24 -24.26 -29.57
N ARG A 456 -26.02 -24.81 -29.69
CA ARG A 456 -24.96 -24.69 -28.70
C ARG A 456 -24.53 -23.24 -28.50
N LEU A 457 -24.28 -22.52 -29.58
CA LEU A 457 -23.88 -21.12 -29.50
C LEU A 457 -24.99 -20.27 -28.88
N LEU A 458 -26.22 -20.39 -29.37
CA LEU A 458 -27.37 -19.65 -28.81
C LEU A 458 -27.59 -19.97 -27.33
N THR A 459 -27.43 -21.24 -26.92
CA THR A 459 -27.48 -21.65 -25.51
C THR A 459 -26.42 -20.96 -24.69
N ALA A 460 -25.17 -20.92 -25.16
CA ALA A 460 -24.10 -20.23 -24.46
C ALA A 460 -24.35 -18.72 -24.37
N VAL A 461 -24.84 -18.07 -25.43
CA VAL A 461 -25.21 -16.64 -25.38
C VAL A 461 -26.30 -16.40 -24.34
N VAL A 462 -27.36 -17.22 -24.34
CA VAL A 462 -28.45 -17.10 -23.35
C VAL A 462 -27.94 -17.30 -21.92
N GLN A 463 -26.98 -18.19 -21.70
CA GLN A 463 -26.35 -18.38 -20.38
C GLN A 463 -25.58 -17.14 -19.90
N GLU A 464 -25.01 -16.38 -20.82
CA GLU A 464 -24.33 -15.12 -20.49
C GLU A 464 -25.34 -13.97 -20.28
N THR A 465 -26.37 -13.86 -21.12
CA THR A 465 -27.30 -12.71 -21.12
C THR A 465 -28.47 -12.84 -20.14
N ASP A 466 -28.81 -14.04 -19.68
CA ASP A 466 -29.86 -14.24 -18.67
C ASP A 466 -29.32 -13.99 -17.25
N LEU A 467 -29.05 -12.71 -16.95
CA LEU A 467 -28.43 -12.29 -15.69
C LEU A 467 -29.29 -12.61 -14.45
N THR A 468 -30.61 -12.78 -14.64
CA THR A 468 -31.57 -13.09 -13.56
C THR A 468 -31.67 -14.57 -13.21
N ARG A 469 -30.96 -15.44 -13.94
CA ARG A 469 -30.96 -16.87 -13.69
C ARG A 469 -30.37 -17.18 -12.32
N SER A 470 -31.06 -18.02 -11.56
CA SER A 470 -30.49 -18.75 -10.42
C SER A 470 -29.71 -19.98 -10.92
N ASP A 471 -28.47 -20.14 -10.49
CA ASP A 471 -27.58 -21.26 -10.89
C ASP A 471 -28.17 -22.68 -10.64
N ASP A 472 -29.25 -22.78 -9.87
CA ASP A 472 -29.97 -24.03 -9.59
C ASP A 472 -30.69 -24.63 -10.83
N ALA A 473 -30.82 -23.91 -11.94
CA ALA A 473 -31.60 -24.36 -13.10
C ALA A 473 -30.84 -25.19 -14.15
N ALA A 474 -29.52 -25.39 -14.00
CA ALA A 474 -28.71 -26.09 -15.01
C ALA A 474 -28.07 -27.41 -14.55
N ALA A 475 -28.43 -27.92 -13.37
CA ALA A 475 -27.88 -29.18 -12.85
C ALA A 475 -28.97 -30.13 -12.37
N ASP A 476 -29.65 -30.77 -13.32
CA ASP A 476 -30.41 -31.99 -13.05
C ASP A 476 -29.83 -33.12 -13.92
N ASP A 477 -28.74 -33.75 -13.44
CA ASP A 477 -28.74 -35.19 -13.16
C ASP A 477 -27.47 -35.58 -12.37
N LYS A 478 -27.68 -36.11 -11.15
CA LYS A 478 -26.73 -36.80 -10.25
C LYS A 478 -25.58 -35.98 -9.61
N SER A 479 -25.83 -35.46 -8.42
CA SER A 479 -25.20 -35.95 -7.17
C SER A 479 -25.61 -35.07 -5.98
N GLY A 480 -26.06 -35.70 -4.90
CA GLY A 480 -26.41 -35.03 -3.66
C GLY A 480 -25.17 -34.45 -2.98
N GLY A 481 -25.18 -33.15 -2.70
CA GLY A 481 -24.08 -32.49 -2.00
C GLY A 481 -24.27 -30.99 -1.81
N ALA A 482 -24.97 -30.62 -0.73
CA ALA A 482 -24.85 -29.37 0.03
C ALA A 482 -24.85 -28.02 -0.74
N ALA A 483 -26.03 -27.41 -0.81
CA ALA A 483 -26.21 -25.98 -1.04
C ALA A 483 -25.50 -25.14 0.05
N LYS A 484 -24.44 -24.41 -0.34
CA LYS A 484 -23.84 -23.32 0.47
C LYS A 484 -23.42 -22.07 -0.31
N THR A 485 -23.67 -21.99 -1.61
CA THR A 485 -23.22 -20.83 -2.42
C THR A 485 -24.32 -19.78 -2.66
N GLY A 486 -25.60 -20.18 -2.79
CA GLY A 486 -26.73 -19.25 -2.97
C GLY A 486 -27.02 -18.32 -1.78
N SER A 487 -26.48 -18.61 -0.59
CA SER A 487 -26.69 -17.80 0.61
C SER A 487 -25.93 -16.47 0.57
N LYS A 488 -24.82 -16.35 -0.18
CA LYS A 488 -24.05 -15.10 -0.26
C LYS A 488 -24.72 -14.05 -1.15
N LEU A 489 -25.26 -14.44 -2.31
CA LEU A 489 -25.98 -13.54 -3.20
C LEU A 489 -27.29 -13.06 -2.57
N LEU A 490 -28.08 -13.96 -1.96
CA LEU A 490 -29.31 -13.62 -1.23
C LEU A 490 -29.05 -12.80 0.05
N SER A 491 -27.91 -12.96 0.71
CA SER A 491 -27.55 -12.14 1.88
C SER A 491 -26.96 -10.77 1.50
N LYS A 492 -26.28 -10.64 0.36
CA LYS A 492 -25.88 -9.34 -0.24
C LYS A 492 -27.12 -8.58 -0.77
N LEU A 493 -27.99 -9.23 -1.54
CA LEU A 493 -29.29 -8.68 -1.99
C LEU A 493 -30.22 -8.34 -0.82
N GLY A 494 -30.24 -9.17 0.23
CA GLY A 494 -31.03 -8.93 1.45
C GLY A 494 -30.51 -7.76 2.31
N LYS A 495 -29.25 -7.34 2.13
CA LYS A 495 -28.70 -6.12 2.73
C LYS A 495 -29.09 -4.89 1.92
N LEU A 496 -29.02 -4.95 0.59
CA LEU A 496 -29.47 -3.88 -0.31
C LEU A 496 -30.99 -3.62 -0.21
N GLY A 497 -31.81 -4.67 -0.22
CA GLY A 497 -33.27 -4.55 -0.07
C GLY A 497 -33.77 -4.12 1.32
N LYS A 498 -32.92 -4.21 2.35
CA LYS A 498 -33.26 -3.72 3.70
C LYS A 498 -33.07 -2.22 3.86
N VAL A 499 -32.16 -1.59 3.09
CA VAL A 499 -31.96 -0.13 3.10
C VAL A 499 -33.17 0.59 2.47
N VAL A 500 -33.84 -0.02 1.50
CA VAL A 500 -35.04 0.53 0.84
C VAL A 500 -36.28 0.56 1.75
N LYS A 501 -36.39 -0.33 2.74
CA LYS A 501 -37.58 -0.41 3.60
C LYS A 501 -37.56 0.51 4.83
N THR A 502 -36.43 1.13 5.17
CA THR A 502 -36.33 2.00 6.37
C THR A 502 -36.55 3.49 6.08
N GLY A 503 -36.72 3.89 4.82
CA GLY A 503 -36.97 5.29 4.41
C GLY A 503 -38.43 5.65 4.07
N ALA A 504 -39.38 4.71 4.14
CA ALA A 504 -40.74 4.92 3.65
C ALA A 504 -41.73 5.36 4.74
N LYS A 505 -41.47 6.51 5.38
CA LYS A 505 -42.53 7.35 5.97
C LYS A 505 -42.04 8.79 5.95
N LEU A 506 -42.34 9.52 4.87
CA LEU A 506 -42.82 10.91 4.85
C LEU A 506 -42.97 11.40 3.39
N LEU A 507 -44.24 11.60 3.00
CA LEU A 507 -44.79 12.37 1.87
C LEU A 507 -44.82 11.77 0.44
N PRO A 508 -45.89 12.07 -0.34
CA PRO A 508 -46.12 11.50 -1.66
C PRO A 508 -45.58 12.42 -2.78
N ARG A 509 -44.95 11.83 -3.80
CA ARG A 509 -44.85 12.45 -5.13
C ARG A 509 -45.17 11.40 -6.19
N ALA A 510 -46.21 11.70 -6.97
CA ALA A 510 -46.58 10.97 -8.16
C ALA A 510 -45.61 11.34 -9.30
N GLY A 511 -45.07 10.32 -9.96
CA GLY A 511 -44.10 10.39 -11.04
C GLY A 511 -43.36 9.06 -11.10
N SER A 512 -43.86 8.14 -11.92
CA SER A 512 -43.51 6.72 -11.96
C SER A 512 -42.07 6.44 -12.42
N ALA A 513 -41.52 5.35 -11.86
CA ALA A 513 -40.60 4.36 -12.46
C ALA A 513 -39.25 4.87 -13.02
N ASP A 514 -38.19 4.63 -12.25
CA ASP A 514 -37.13 3.68 -12.62
C ASP A 514 -36.23 3.50 -11.38
N GLN A 515 -36.53 2.49 -10.55
CA GLN A 515 -35.50 1.99 -9.63
C GLN A 515 -34.51 1.26 -10.52
N VAL A 516 -33.26 1.72 -10.58
CA VAL A 516 -32.28 1.04 -11.43
C VAL A 516 -32.06 -0.36 -10.89
N ASP A 517 -32.21 -1.30 -11.80
CA ASP A 517 -32.29 -2.70 -11.48
C ASP A 517 -30.91 -3.29 -11.19
N MET A 518 -30.65 -3.69 -9.94
CA MET A 518 -29.39 -4.35 -9.56
C MET A 518 -29.35 -5.85 -9.86
N THR A 519 -30.40 -6.41 -10.46
CA THR A 519 -30.50 -7.85 -10.77
C THR A 519 -30.12 -8.20 -12.21
N GLY A 520 -29.98 -7.20 -13.08
CA GLY A 520 -29.72 -7.40 -14.51
C GLY A 520 -30.94 -7.85 -15.33
N SER A 521 -32.14 -7.69 -14.78
CA SER A 521 -33.42 -7.85 -15.47
C SER A 521 -33.56 -6.98 -16.71
N LEU A 522 -32.97 -5.77 -16.78
CA LEU A 522 -32.96 -4.98 -18.02
C LEU A 522 -32.28 -5.72 -19.17
N VAL A 523 -31.12 -6.32 -18.91
CA VAL A 523 -30.39 -7.13 -19.89
C VAL A 523 -31.17 -8.41 -20.20
N ALA A 524 -31.68 -9.10 -19.17
CA ALA A 524 -32.42 -10.34 -19.34
C ALA A 524 -33.75 -10.14 -20.11
N GLU A 525 -34.40 -8.99 -19.95
CA GLU A 525 -35.60 -8.60 -20.68
C GLU A 525 -35.29 -8.30 -22.15
N HIS A 526 -34.23 -7.54 -22.43
CA HIS A 526 -33.77 -7.28 -23.81
C HIS A 526 -33.48 -8.58 -24.57
N PHE A 527 -32.81 -9.56 -23.94
CA PHE A 527 -32.49 -10.86 -24.53
C PHE A 527 -33.56 -11.94 -24.30
N LYS A 528 -34.73 -11.61 -23.72
CA LYS A 528 -35.83 -12.57 -23.53
C LYS A 528 -36.30 -13.22 -24.83
N PRO A 529 -36.43 -12.51 -25.97
CA PRO A 529 -36.77 -13.14 -27.26
C PRO A 529 -35.73 -14.19 -27.68
N LEU A 530 -34.45 -13.94 -27.40
CA LEU A 530 -33.37 -14.87 -27.70
C LEU A 530 -33.50 -16.15 -26.87
N LYS A 531 -33.78 -16.04 -25.57
CA LYS A 531 -34.06 -17.19 -24.69
C LYS A 531 -35.24 -18.02 -25.21
N GLY A 532 -36.31 -17.37 -25.67
CA GLY A 532 -37.48 -18.03 -26.27
C GLY A 532 -37.19 -18.81 -27.56
N THR A 533 -36.03 -18.61 -28.19
CA THR A 533 -35.65 -19.42 -29.36
C THR A 533 -35.24 -20.83 -29.00
N ILE A 534 -34.61 -21.04 -27.85
CA ILE A 534 -33.99 -22.33 -27.47
C ILE A 534 -34.63 -23.00 -26.25
N ALA A 535 -35.41 -22.26 -25.47
CA ALA A 535 -36.03 -22.73 -24.25
C ALA A 535 -37.51 -22.32 -24.19
N GLN A 536 -38.29 -23.06 -23.39
CA GLN A 536 -39.68 -22.69 -23.14
C GLN A 536 -39.73 -21.41 -22.30
N VAL A 537 -40.45 -20.40 -22.78
CA VAL A 537 -40.64 -19.11 -22.10
C VAL A 537 -42.12 -18.77 -22.13
N ASP A 538 -42.69 -18.37 -20.99
CA ASP A 538 -44.11 -18.00 -20.85
C ASP A 538 -45.09 -19.07 -21.39
N GLY A 539 -44.74 -20.35 -21.24
CA GLY A 539 -45.55 -21.49 -21.72
C GLY A 539 -45.43 -21.79 -23.22
N GLN A 540 -44.73 -20.96 -24.01
CA GLN A 540 -44.49 -21.18 -25.44
C GLN A 540 -43.28 -22.08 -25.67
N PRO A 541 -43.37 -23.12 -26.52
CA PRO A 541 -42.23 -23.97 -26.86
C PRO A 541 -41.13 -23.20 -27.61
N PRO A 542 -39.89 -23.73 -27.65
CA PRO A 542 -38.78 -23.08 -28.34
C PRO A 542 -39.10 -22.78 -29.81
N ALA A 543 -38.95 -21.52 -30.23
CA ALA A 543 -39.27 -21.12 -31.59
C ALA A 543 -38.36 -21.77 -32.65
N LEU A 544 -37.14 -22.19 -32.26
CA LEU A 544 -36.18 -22.84 -33.15
C LEU A 544 -36.62 -24.25 -33.57
N ASP A 545 -37.46 -24.94 -32.79
CA ASP A 545 -37.82 -26.35 -33.05
C ASP A 545 -38.47 -26.54 -34.43
N ALA A 546 -39.39 -25.65 -34.81
CA ALA A 546 -40.04 -25.68 -36.12
C ALA A 546 -39.05 -25.43 -37.27
N ALA A 547 -38.07 -24.56 -37.05
CA ALA A 547 -37.01 -24.31 -38.02
C ALA A 547 -36.07 -25.52 -38.16
N VAL A 548 -35.72 -26.19 -37.05
CA VAL A 548 -34.91 -27.42 -37.06
C VAL A 548 -35.61 -28.55 -37.82
N VAL A 549 -36.93 -28.70 -37.67
CA VAL A 549 -37.71 -29.67 -38.46
C VAL A 549 -37.63 -29.35 -39.96
N ALA A 550 -37.80 -28.09 -40.35
CA ALA A 550 -37.68 -27.66 -41.74
C ALA A 550 -36.25 -27.88 -42.30
N LEU A 551 -35.22 -27.56 -41.50
CA LEU A 551 -33.81 -27.81 -41.84
C LEU A 551 -33.51 -29.31 -41.98
N THR A 552 -34.11 -30.16 -41.15
CA THR A 552 -33.96 -31.62 -41.24
C THR A 552 -34.53 -32.15 -42.54
N ALA A 553 -35.72 -31.69 -42.94
CA ALA A 553 -36.33 -32.08 -44.21
C ALA A 553 -35.45 -31.66 -45.40
N LEU A 554 -34.91 -30.43 -45.38
CA LEU A 554 -33.99 -29.93 -46.41
C LEU A 554 -32.66 -30.70 -46.45
N SER A 555 -32.08 -30.98 -45.28
CA SER A 555 -30.84 -31.75 -45.12
C SER A 555 -30.96 -33.16 -45.69
N ASN A 556 -32.07 -33.87 -45.41
CA ASN A 556 -32.32 -35.22 -45.93
C ASN A 556 -32.39 -35.25 -47.46
N VAL A 557 -33.04 -34.24 -48.07
CA VAL A 557 -33.11 -34.12 -49.53
C VAL A 557 -31.72 -33.87 -50.12
N LEU A 558 -30.96 -32.92 -49.57
CA LEU A 558 -29.60 -32.64 -50.05
C LEU A 558 -28.63 -33.81 -49.87
N GLN A 559 -28.76 -34.59 -48.80
CA GLN A 559 -28.01 -35.84 -48.63
C GLN A 559 -28.36 -36.88 -49.70
N THR A 560 -29.64 -36.95 -50.09
CA THR A 560 -30.08 -37.84 -51.18
C THR A 560 -29.54 -37.38 -52.54
N VAL A 561 -29.53 -36.06 -52.79
CA VAL A 561 -28.95 -35.48 -54.01
C VAL A 561 -27.45 -35.76 -54.09
N THR A 562 -26.70 -35.47 -53.03
CA THR A 562 -25.23 -35.65 -52.99
C THR A 562 -24.80 -37.10 -53.13
N ALA A 563 -25.61 -38.06 -52.68
CA ALA A 563 -25.35 -39.48 -52.84
C ALA A 563 -25.67 -40.03 -54.26
N ASN A 564 -26.33 -39.24 -55.12
CA ASN A 564 -26.66 -39.66 -56.48
C ASN A 564 -25.43 -39.54 -57.40
N PRO A 565 -25.14 -40.54 -58.26
CA PRO A 565 -24.09 -40.44 -59.28
C PRO A 565 -24.23 -39.22 -60.21
N ASP A 566 -25.47 -38.76 -60.44
CA ASP A 566 -25.77 -37.51 -61.13
C ASP A 566 -26.59 -36.56 -60.23
N PRO A 567 -25.90 -35.74 -59.40
CA PRO A 567 -26.57 -34.83 -58.47
C PRO A 567 -27.32 -33.72 -59.19
N GLN A 568 -26.96 -33.38 -60.43
CA GLN A 568 -27.61 -32.32 -61.21
C GLN A 568 -29.00 -32.77 -61.67
N ASP A 569 -29.11 -33.98 -62.20
CA ASP A 569 -30.38 -34.60 -62.57
C ASP A 569 -31.27 -34.90 -61.34
N ALA A 570 -30.65 -35.25 -60.21
CA ALA A 570 -31.37 -35.48 -58.94
C ALA A 570 -32.07 -34.22 -58.40
N ILE A 571 -31.43 -33.04 -58.48
CA ILE A 571 -32.02 -31.75 -58.08
C ILE A 571 -33.25 -31.43 -58.93
N LYS A 572 -33.22 -31.74 -60.24
CA LYS A 572 -34.36 -31.52 -61.16
C LYS A 572 -35.54 -32.43 -60.86
N LYS A 573 -35.27 -33.72 -60.57
CA LYS A 573 -36.31 -34.73 -60.29
C LYS A 573 -36.95 -34.53 -58.91
N GLN A 574 -36.20 -34.00 -57.94
CA GLN A 574 -36.72 -33.60 -56.63
C GLN A 574 -37.33 -32.19 -56.69
N GLY A 575 -38.53 -32.07 -57.29
CA GLY A 575 -39.29 -30.81 -57.32
C GLY A 575 -39.64 -30.19 -55.96
N GLY A 576 -39.29 -30.85 -54.84
CA GLY A 576 -39.51 -30.38 -53.48
C GLY A 576 -38.42 -29.45 -52.91
N LEU A 577 -37.28 -29.25 -53.58
CA LEU A 577 -36.20 -28.41 -53.02
C LEU A 577 -36.63 -26.94 -52.83
N ALA A 578 -37.34 -26.36 -53.81
CA ALA A 578 -37.88 -25.00 -53.73
C ALA A 578 -38.96 -24.86 -52.63
N GLU A 579 -39.76 -25.91 -52.42
CA GLU A 579 -40.78 -25.93 -51.37
C GLU A 579 -40.17 -26.01 -49.97
N LEU A 580 -39.15 -26.86 -49.79
CA LEU A 580 -38.44 -27.04 -48.52
C LEU A 580 -37.58 -25.82 -48.16
N THR A 581 -36.89 -25.22 -49.13
CA THR A 581 -36.17 -23.96 -48.93
C THR A 581 -37.13 -22.83 -48.57
N GLY A 582 -38.29 -22.76 -49.23
CA GLY A 582 -39.38 -21.86 -48.86
C GLY A 582 -39.95 -22.14 -47.45
N ALA A 583 -39.99 -23.40 -47.01
CA ALA A 583 -40.41 -23.76 -45.66
C ALA A 583 -39.42 -23.26 -44.60
N VAL A 584 -38.10 -23.41 -44.84
CA VAL A 584 -37.06 -22.84 -43.96
C VAL A 584 -37.19 -21.32 -43.90
N ALA A 585 -37.37 -20.64 -45.04
CA ALA A 585 -37.55 -19.19 -45.07
C ALA A 585 -38.78 -18.71 -44.27
N ARG A 586 -39.91 -19.43 -44.35
CA ARG A 586 -41.11 -19.10 -43.56
C ARG A 586 -40.88 -19.28 -42.06
N GLN A 587 -40.19 -20.33 -41.64
CA GLN A 587 -39.86 -20.53 -40.23
C GLN A 587 -38.85 -19.49 -39.72
N ALA A 588 -37.89 -19.09 -40.56
CA ALA A 588 -36.93 -18.05 -40.23
C ALA A 588 -37.60 -16.70 -39.91
N GLN A 589 -38.69 -16.35 -40.60
CA GLN A 589 -39.43 -15.08 -40.36
C GLN A 589 -40.07 -14.97 -38.97
N ILE A 590 -40.26 -16.09 -38.27
CA ILE A 590 -40.87 -16.13 -36.93
C ILE A 590 -39.80 -15.95 -35.83
N LEU A 591 -38.52 -16.11 -36.17
CA LEU A 591 -37.41 -15.98 -35.22
C LEU A 591 -37.05 -14.50 -34.99
N PRO A 592 -36.51 -14.15 -33.81
CA PRO A 592 -36.04 -12.80 -33.54
C PRO A 592 -34.79 -12.46 -34.35
N SER A 593 -34.57 -11.17 -34.58
CA SER A 593 -33.31 -10.66 -35.14
C SER A 593 -32.15 -10.93 -34.18
N PRO A 594 -30.95 -11.33 -34.66
CA PRO A 594 -30.56 -11.54 -36.07
C PRO A 594 -30.72 -12.99 -36.57
N ILE A 595 -31.34 -13.89 -35.81
CA ILE A 595 -31.44 -15.32 -36.15
C ILE A 595 -32.33 -15.53 -37.39
N ASN A 596 -33.37 -14.71 -37.56
CA ASN A 596 -34.17 -14.68 -38.78
C ASN A 596 -33.31 -14.51 -40.05
N ASP A 597 -32.34 -13.59 -40.04
CA ASP A 597 -31.45 -13.34 -41.15
C ASP A 597 -30.49 -14.51 -41.38
N TRP A 598 -30.01 -15.13 -40.30
CA TRP A 598 -29.12 -16.29 -40.38
C TRP A 598 -29.80 -17.44 -41.13
N LEU A 599 -31.01 -17.84 -40.70
CA LEU A 599 -31.74 -18.93 -41.34
C LEU A 599 -32.36 -18.51 -42.69
N GLY A 600 -32.76 -17.25 -42.84
CA GLY A 600 -33.24 -16.71 -44.11
C GLY A 600 -32.18 -16.75 -45.21
N GLY A 601 -30.90 -16.53 -44.84
CA GLY A 601 -29.75 -16.64 -45.75
C GLY A 601 -29.60 -18.02 -46.39
N ILE A 602 -29.98 -19.10 -45.68
CA ILE A 602 -29.93 -20.47 -46.22
C ILE A 602 -30.82 -20.60 -47.47
N ALA A 603 -32.00 -19.99 -47.47
CA ALA A 603 -32.90 -20.04 -48.61
C ALA A 603 -32.31 -19.30 -49.83
N GLY A 604 -31.63 -18.17 -49.59
CA GLY A 604 -30.86 -17.46 -50.61
C GLY A 604 -29.75 -18.33 -51.21
N ASP A 605 -28.89 -18.89 -50.37
CA ASP A 605 -27.74 -19.68 -50.80
C ASP A 605 -28.15 -20.96 -51.55
N THR A 606 -29.17 -21.67 -51.05
CA THR A 606 -29.69 -22.90 -51.70
C THR A 606 -30.33 -22.62 -53.05
N SER A 607 -31.02 -21.48 -53.23
CA SER A 607 -31.50 -21.05 -54.55
C SER A 607 -30.36 -20.71 -55.52
N GLY A 608 -29.27 -20.12 -55.01
CA GLY A 608 -28.07 -19.87 -55.80
C GLY A 608 -27.37 -21.15 -56.24
N LEU A 609 -27.35 -22.18 -55.39
CA LEU A 609 -26.81 -23.50 -55.72
C LEU A 609 -27.60 -24.19 -56.83
N SER A 610 -28.94 -24.17 -56.78
CA SER A 610 -29.78 -24.77 -57.83
C SER A 610 -29.66 -24.02 -59.16
N GLN A 611 -29.54 -22.68 -59.13
CA GLN A 611 -29.30 -21.88 -60.33
C GLN A 611 -27.93 -22.19 -60.96
N LYS A 612 -26.86 -22.27 -60.17
CA LYS A 612 -25.51 -22.64 -60.65
C LYS A 612 -25.48 -24.04 -61.24
N ALA A 613 -26.14 -24.98 -60.57
CA ALA A 613 -26.35 -26.35 -61.04
C ALA A 613 -26.95 -26.39 -62.46
N VAL A 614 -28.12 -25.76 -62.63
CA VAL A 614 -28.83 -25.66 -63.91
C VAL A 614 -27.98 -24.96 -64.98
N THR A 615 -27.28 -23.88 -64.63
CA THR A 615 -26.45 -23.10 -65.57
C THR A 615 -25.24 -23.90 -66.05
N ASN A 616 -24.57 -24.65 -65.16
CA ASN A 616 -23.43 -25.48 -65.51
C ASN A 616 -23.80 -26.63 -66.44
N GLU A 617 -24.98 -27.23 -66.25
CA GLU A 617 -25.49 -28.28 -67.13
C GLU A 617 -25.94 -27.73 -68.48
N LEU A 618 -26.64 -26.59 -68.54
CA LEU A 618 -26.94 -25.91 -69.81
C LEU A 618 -25.67 -25.64 -70.61
N ASN A 619 -24.59 -25.21 -69.93
CA ASN A 619 -23.28 -25.05 -70.56
C ASN A 619 -22.65 -26.39 -70.99
N ALA A 620 -22.86 -27.48 -70.24
CA ALA A 620 -22.36 -28.80 -70.60
C ALA A 620 -23.10 -29.41 -71.80
N ILE A 621 -24.44 -29.30 -71.84
CA ILE A 621 -25.28 -29.70 -72.98
C ILE A 621 -24.90 -28.87 -74.20
N TRP A 622 -24.78 -27.55 -74.05
CA TRP A 622 -24.37 -26.66 -75.15
C TRP A 622 -22.98 -27.00 -75.70
N ARG A 623 -22.04 -27.42 -74.84
CA ARG A 623 -20.70 -27.92 -75.26
C ARG A 623 -20.70 -29.33 -75.83
N ALA A 624 -21.77 -30.09 -75.64
CA ALA A 624 -21.92 -31.45 -76.19
C ALA A 624 -22.68 -31.44 -77.54
N ASP A 625 -23.57 -30.47 -77.73
CA ASP A 625 -24.38 -30.28 -78.95
C ASP A 625 -23.66 -29.44 -80.03
N ILE A 626 -22.56 -28.76 -79.69
CA ILE A 626 -21.66 -28.02 -80.59
C ILE A 626 -20.29 -28.66 -80.56
#